data_AF-A0A9Q4XIJ7-F1
#
_entry.id   AF-A0A9Q4XIJ7-F1
#
_cell.length_a   1.000
_cell.length_b   1.000
_cell.length_c   1.000
_cell.angle_alpha   90.00
_cell.angle_beta   90.00
_cell.angle_gamma   90.00
#
_symmetry.space_group_name_H-M   'P 1'
#
loop_
_entity.id
_entity.type
_entity.pdbx_description
1 polymer ?
#
loop_
_entity_poly.entity_id
_entity_poly.type
_entity_poly.pdbx_seq_one_letter_code
_entity_poly.pdbx_strand_id
1 'polypeptide(L)' 'MEARVKWVEDLSFVGESSSGHQVMMDGNSGDKAPSPMEMVLIAAGGCSAIDVVSILRKGRHQVIDCEVKLTSKRRE' A
#
# COMPACT_ATOMS: atom_id res chain seq x y z
N MET A 1 2.90 -14.93 8.06
CA MET A 1 3.22 -13.49 7.92
C MET A 1 3.05 -12.88 9.29
N GLU A 2 4.03 -12.10 9.72
CA GLU A 2 3.98 -11.40 11.01
C GLU A 2 4.16 -9.91 10.73
N ALA A 3 3.40 -9.08 11.45
CA ALA A 3 3.54 -7.65 11.42
C ALA A 3 3.18 -7.11 12.80
N ARG A 4 3.80 -6.01 13.20
CA ARG A 4 3.40 -5.27 14.40
C ARG A 4 2.95 -3.87 14.03
N VAL A 5 1.99 -3.35 14.76
CA VAL A 5 1.57 -1.95 14.64
C VAL A 5 1.73 -1.32 16.02
N LYS A 6 2.47 -0.21 16.08
CA LYS A 6 2.76 0.51 17.32
C LYS A 6 2.20 1.92 17.23
N TRP A 7 1.43 2.31 18.24
CA TRP A 7 1.01 3.69 18.43
C TRP A 7 2.20 4.59 18.73
N VAL A 8 2.23 5.79 18.13
CA VAL A 8 3.29 6.78 18.35
C VAL A 8 2.75 7.95 19.15
N GLU A 9 1.78 8.67 18.59
CA GLU A 9 1.10 9.82 19.17
C GLU A 9 -0.24 10.03 18.46
N ASP A 10 -1.18 10.75 19.07
CA ASP A 10 -2.52 11.04 18.50
C ASP A 10 -3.16 9.82 17.82
N LEU A 11 -3.53 9.93 16.55
CA LEU A 11 -4.00 8.83 15.70
C LEU A 11 -2.91 8.34 14.73
N SER A 12 -1.64 8.55 15.05
CA SER A 12 -0.49 8.11 14.25
C SER A 12 0.09 6.78 14.74
N PHE A 13 0.34 5.89 13.79
CA PHE A 13 0.83 4.54 14.04
C PHE A 13 1.98 4.19 13.09
N VAL A 14 2.93 3.40 13.57
CA VAL A 14 3.97 2.78 12.75
C VAL A 14 3.71 1.29 12.64
N GLY A 15 3.54 0.79 11.41
CA GLY A 15 3.51 -0.63 11.10
C GLY A 15 4.92 -1.12 10.74
N GLU A 16 5.35 -2.24 11.29
CA GLU A 16 6.56 -2.94 10.85
C GLU A 16 6.19 -4.33 10.31
N SER A 17 6.63 -4.60 9.08
CA SER A 17 6.46 -5.87 8.40
C SER A 17 7.53 -6.90 8.81
N SER A 18 7.29 -8.19 8.57
CA SER A 18 8.26 -9.26 8.84
C SER A 18 9.59 -9.12 8.07
N SER A 19 9.64 -8.30 7.01
CA SER A 19 10.86 -8.00 6.27
C SER A 19 11.66 -6.84 6.89
N GLY A 20 11.22 -6.29 8.02
CA GLY A 20 11.88 -5.20 8.75
C GLY A 20 11.55 -3.80 8.23
N HIS A 21 10.69 -3.67 7.22
CA HIS A 21 10.28 -2.37 6.70
C HIS A 21 9.19 -1.75 7.56
N GLN A 22 9.33 -0.45 7.81
CA GLN A 22 8.39 0.35 8.58
C GLN A 22 7.58 1.30 7.67
N VAL A 23 6.31 1.48 8.00
CA VAL A 23 5.41 2.43 7.35
C VAL A 23 4.64 3.22 8.40
N MET A 24 4.45 4.52 8.16
CA MET A 24 3.63 5.38 9.01
C MET A 24 2.20 5.44 8.46
N MET A 25 1.21 5.45 9.35
CA MET A 25 -0.20 5.60 9.04
C MET A 25 -0.83 6.65 9.94
N ASP A 26 -1.71 7.48 9.38
CA ASP A 26 -2.39 8.56 10.11
C ASP A 26 -3.91 8.38 10.08
N GLY A 27 -4.54 8.29 11.25
CA GLY A 27 -5.99 8.24 11.40
C GLY A 27 -6.69 9.60 11.24
N ASN A 28 -5.97 10.72 11.25
CA ASN A 28 -6.51 12.06 11.07
C ASN A 28 -6.69 12.41 9.57
N SER A 29 -7.46 11.59 8.86
CA SER A 29 -7.75 11.76 7.42
C SER A 29 -6.51 11.82 6.52
N GLY A 30 -5.41 11.21 6.93
CA GLY A 30 -4.21 11.11 6.11
C GLY A 30 -3.32 12.36 6.08
N ASP A 31 -3.42 13.26 7.07
CA ASP A 31 -2.72 14.56 7.08
C ASP A 31 -1.18 14.43 7.03
N LYS A 32 -0.58 13.60 7.90
CA LYS A 32 0.88 13.43 7.98
C LYS A 32 1.41 12.18 7.27
N ALA A 33 0.57 11.18 7.06
CA ALA A 33 0.87 9.92 6.39
C ALA A 33 -0.43 9.31 5.85
N PRO A 34 -0.41 8.40 4.86
CA PRO A 34 -1.66 7.83 4.35
C PRO A 34 -2.47 7.15 5.45
N SER A 35 -3.79 7.30 5.38
CA SER A 35 -4.68 6.59 6.28
C SER A 35 -4.59 5.08 6.07
N PRO A 36 -4.94 4.27 7.08
CA PRO A 36 -4.97 2.81 6.90
C PRO A 36 -5.82 2.37 5.71
N MET A 37 -6.92 3.07 5.40
CA MET A 37 -7.76 2.75 4.24
C MET A 37 -7.11 3.10 2.90
N GLU A 38 -6.37 4.21 2.83
CA GLU A 38 -5.57 4.53 1.63
C GLU A 38 -4.45 3.51 1.43
N MET A 39 -3.81 3.06 2.50
CA MET A 39 -2.83 1.98 2.43
C MET A 39 -3.43 0.68 1.87
N VAL A 40 -4.65 0.33 2.28
CA VAL A 40 -5.37 -0.84 1.72
C VAL A 40 -5.65 -0.64 0.22
N LEU A 41 -6.09 0.54 -0.19
CA LEU A 41 -6.36 0.84 -1.59
C LEU A 41 -5.07 0.73 -2.43
N ILE A 42 -3.98 1.33 -1.97
CA ILE A 42 -2.67 1.26 -2.61
C ILE A 42 -2.18 -0.18 -2.68
N ALA A 43 -2.31 -0.96 -1.59
CA ALA A 43 -1.90 -2.36 -1.55
C ALA A 43 -2.65 -3.21 -2.59
N ALA A 44 -3.94 -2.96 -2.80
CA ALA A 44 -4.73 -3.65 -3.83
C ALA A 44 -4.22 -3.35 -5.25
N GLY A 45 -3.93 -2.08 -5.54
CA GLY A 45 -3.35 -1.68 -6.83
C GLY A 45 -1.94 -2.23 -7.03
N GLY A 46 -1.10 -2.16 -6.00
CA GLY A 46 0.26 -2.69 -6.02
C GLY A 46 0.31 -4.20 -6.26
N CYS A 47 -0.53 -4.97 -5.56
CA CYS A 47 -0.63 -6.42 -5.74
C CYS A 47 -0.99 -6.77 -7.19
N SER A 48 -2.00 -6.09 -7.75
CA SER A 48 -2.44 -6.30 -9.13
C SER A 48 -1.36 -5.91 -10.15
N ALA A 49 -0.70 -4.76 -9.96
CA ALA A 49 0.35 -4.27 -10.85
C ALA A 49 1.58 -5.20 -10.87
N ILE A 50 1.95 -5.75 -9.70
CA ILE A 50 3.05 -6.71 -9.57
C ILE A 50 2.78 -7.94 -10.43
N ASP A 51 1.57 -8.48 -10.41
CA ASP A 51 1.20 -9.65 -11.23
C ASP A 51 1.28 -9.34 -12.72
N VAL A 52 0.73 -8.20 -13.17
CA VAL A 52 0.78 -7.76 -14.57
C VAL A 52 2.23 -7.67 -15.06
N VAL A 53 3.08 -6.94 -14.33
CA VAL A 53 4.49 -6.76 -14.71
C VAL A 53 5.24 -8.10 -14.67
N SER A 54 4.99 -8.94 -13.66
CA SER A 54 5.59 -10.26 -13.51
C SER A 54 5.28 -11.18 -14.69
N ILE A 55 4.02 -11.25 -15.11
CA ILE A 55 3.57 -12.08 -16.24
C ILE A 55 4.17 -11.58 -17.56
N LEU A 56 4.11 -10.29 -17.83
CA LEU A 56 4.67 -9.73 -19.07
C LEU A 56 6.19 -9.94 -19.18
N ARG A 57 6.93 -9.78 -18.07
CA ARG A 57 8.36 -10.09 -18.01
C ARG A 57 8.64 -11.57 -18.23
N LYS A 58 7.88 -12.48 -17.61
CA LYS A 58 7.99 -13.94 -17.85
C LYS A 58 7.74 -14.30 -19.31
N GLY A 59 6.80 -13.60 -19.97
CA GLY A 59 6.53 -13.70 -21.40
C GLY A 59 7.58 -13.05 -22.32
N ARG A 60 8.68 -12.50 -21.75
CA ARG A 60 9.76 -11.79 -22.48
C ARG A 60 9.30 -10.55 -23.24
N HIS A 61 8.19 -9.94 -22.83
CA HIS A 61 7.78 -8.64 -23.36
C HIS A 61 8.63 -7.51 -22.76
N GLN A 62 8.91 -6.48 -23.56
CA GLN A 62 9.63 -5.29 -23.11
C GLN A 62 8.67 -4.31 -22.42
N VAL A 63 8.42 -4.51 -21.13
CA VAL A 63 7.61 -3.58 -20.32
C VAL A 63 8.49 -2.42 -19.86
N ILE A 64 8.12 -1.20 -20.24
CA ILE A 64 8.84 0.03 -19.88
C ILE A 64 8.14 0.85 -18.79
N ASP A 65 6.83 0.68 -18.63
CA ASP A 65 6.03 1.41 -17.63
C ASP A 65 4.74 0.65 -17.27
N CYS A 66 4.20 0.89 -16.08
CA CYS A 66 2.92 0.38 -15.60
C CYS A 66 2.35 1.30 -14.51
N GLU A 67 1.24 1.97 -14.81
CA GLU A 67 0.50 2.83 -13.87
C GLU A 67 -0.89 2.23 -13.62
N VAL A 68 -1.33 2.24 -12.35
CA VAL A 68 -2.69 1.82 -11.96
C VAL A 68 -3.41 2.99 -11.30
N LYS A 69 -4.48 3.47 -11.94
CA LYS A 69 -5.36 4.51 -11.40
C LYS A 69 -6.50 3.87 -10.62
N LEU A 70 -6.62 4.22 -9.35
CA LEU A 70 -7.58 3.63 -8.42
C LEU A 70 -8.60 4.67 -7.98
N THR A 71 -9.86 4.27 -7.93
CA THR A 71 -10.96 5.04 -7.35
C THR A 71 -11.76 4.13 -6.43
N SER A 72 -12.22 4.65 -5.30
CA SER A 72 -13.09 3.91 -4.39
C SER A 72 -14.14 4.83 -3.78
N LYS A 73 -15.27 4.25 -3.36
CA LYS A 73 -16.29 4.94 -2.58
C LYS A 73 -16.53 4.13 -1.31
N ARG A 74 -16.42 4.78 -0.15
CA ARG A 74 -16.79 4.20 1.14
C ARG A 74 -18.25 4.53 1.44
N ARG A 75 -18.92 3.68 2.25
CA ARG A 75 -20.18 4.10 2.87
C ARG A 75 -19.92 5.32 3.76
N GLU A 76 -20.88 6.24 3.76
CA GLU A 76 -20.96 7.32 4.74
C GLU A 76 -21.30 6.76 6.12
#